data_AF-A0A2C1Z1E2-F1
#
_entry.id   AF-A0A2C1Z1E2-F1
#
_cell.length_a   1.000
_cell.length_b   1.000
_cell.length_c   1.000
_cell.angle_alpha   90.00
_cell.angle_beta   90.00
_cell.angle_gamma   90.00
#
_symmetry.space_group_name_H-M   'P 1'
#
loop_
_entity.id
_entity.type
_entity.pdbx_description
1 polymer ?
#
loop_
_entity_poly.entity_id
_entity_poly.type
_entity_poly.pdbx_seq_one_letter_code
_entity_poly.pdbx_strand_id
1 'polypeptide(L)' 'MGKKSIIVLLSIVPFIFMLAAIPFVNRIQPIIFGLPFLAFWLFFGMLITPLCTFTIYKLQKSERSAE' A
#
# COMPACT_ATOMS: atom_id res chain seq x y z
N MET A 1 -20.45 -2.91 -0.75
CA MET A 1 -19.25 -3.66 -1.22
C MET A 1 -19.03 -4.83 -0.29
N GLY A 2 -18.93 -6.06 -0.81
CA GLY A 2 -18.66 -7.22 0.05
C GLY A 2 -17.25 -7.17 0.64
N LYS A 3 -17.04 -7.79 1.80
CA LYS A 3 -15.72 -7.86 2.46
C LYS A 3 -14.63 -8.44 1.54
N LYS A 4 -15.00 -9.36 0.65
CA LYS A 4 -14.14 -9.90 -0.43
C LYS A 4 -13.63 -8.82 -1.39
N SER A 5 -14.49 -7.89 -1.81
CA SER A 5 -14.10 -6.77 -2.69
C SER A 5 -13.12 -5.82 -2.00
N ILE A 6 -13.27 -5.60 -0.69
CA ILE A 6 -12.35 -4.78 0.10
C ILE A 6 -10.96 -5.42 0.16
N ILE A 7 -10.90 -6.74 0.37
CA ILE A 7 -9.63 -7.48 0.39
C ILE A 7 -8.94 -7.39 -0.98
N VAL A 8 -9.67 -7.61 -2.08
CA VAL A 8 -9.11 -7.49 -3.44
C VAL A 8 -8.57 -6.08 -3.69
N LEU A 9 -9.31 -5.04 -3.30
CA LEU A 9 -8.86 -3.66 -3.43
C LEU A 9 -7.57 -3.42 -2.63
N LEU A 10 -7.53 -3.81 -1.36
CA LEU A 10 -6.35 -3.65 -0.51
C LEU A 10 -5.14 -4.44 -1.01
N SER A 11 -5.35 -5.60 -1.64
CA SER A 11 -4.27 -6.38 -2.23
C SER A 11 -3.67 -5.70 -3.46
N ILE A 12 -4.47 -4.96 -4.25
CA ILE A 12 -4.00 -4.30 -5.48
C ILE A 12 -3.32 -2.95 -5.18
N VAL A 13 -3.75 -2.26 -4.11
CA VAL A 13 -3.18 -0.96 -3.68
C VAL A 13 -1.65 -0.93 -3.65
N PRO A 14 -0.92 -1.84 -2.97
CA PRO A 14 0.55 -1.77 -2.91
C PRO A 14 1.20 -1.94 -4.28
N PHE A 15 0.63 -2.73 -5.18
CA PHE A 15 1.15 -2.91 -6.54
C PHE A 15 0.96 -1.67 -7.38
N ILE A 16 -0.22 -1.06 -7.35
CA ILE A 16 -0.48 0.20 -8.07
C ILE A 16 0.43 1.30 -7.51
N PHE A 17 0.54 1.40 -6.19
CA PHE A 17 1.39 2.38 -5.52
C PHE A 17 2.86 2.21 -5.93
N MET A 18 3.39 0.98 -5.98
CA MET A 18 4.79 0.78 -6.37
C MET A 18 5.04 0.88 -7.87
N LEU A 19 4.14 0.41 -8.73
CA LEU A 19 4.40 0.25 -10.17
C LEU A 19 3.86 1.40 -11.02
N ALA A 20 2.63 1.84 -10.78
CA ALA A 20 1.98 2.85 -11.63
C ALA A 20 2.57 4.25 -11.41
N ALA A 21 3.14 4.50 -10.24
CA ALA A 21 3.68 5.80 -9.88
C ALA A 21 5.12 6.02 -10.35
N ILE A 22 5.86 4.97 -10.74
CA ILE A 22 7.29 5.05 -11.14
C ILE A 22 7.60 6.23 -12.09
N PRO A 23 6.92 6.44 -13.22
CA PRO A 23 7.25 7.54 -14.13
C PRO A 23 7.00 8.94 -13.53
N PHE A 24 6.16 9.04 -12.51
CA PHE A 24 5.87 10.29 -11.81
C PHE A 24 6.83 10.53 -10.65
N VAL A 25 7.20 9.47 -9.92
CA VAL A 25 8.00 9.55 -8.70
C VAL A 25 9.50 9.43 -8.94
N ASN A 26 9.89 8.93 -10.13
CA ASN A 26 11.29 8.83 -10.54
C ASN A 26 11.86 10.20 -10.94
N ARG A 27 11.89 11.11 -9.98
CA ARG A 27 12.50 12.44 -10.09
C ARG A 27 13.25 12.75 -8.80
N ILE A 28 14.33 13.53 -8.93
CA ILE A 28 15.14 13.92 -7.75
C ILE A 28 14.40 14.96 -6.91
N GLN A 29 13.71 15.90 -7.56
CA GLN A 29 12.88 16.91 -6.88
C GLN A 29 11.40 16.49 -6.92
N PRO A 30 10.64 16.77 -5.84
CA PRO A 30 11.03 17.45 -4.61
C PRO A 30 11.87 16.58 -3.66
N ILE A 31 12.70 17.23 -2.83
CA ILE A 31 13.38 16.55 -1.72
C ILE A 31 12.50 16.66 -0.48
N ILE A 32 12.09 15.53 0.09
CA ILE A 32 11.21 15.44 1.26
C ILE A 32 12.02 14.84 2.41
N PHE A 33 12.12 15.56 3.54
CA PHE A 33 12.95 15.14 4.70
C PHE A 33 14.41 14.79 4.35
N GLY A 34 14.99 15.46 3.35
CA GLY A 34 16.35 15.18 2.87
C GLY A 34 16.46 13.97 1.92
N LEU A 35 15.35 13.32 1.59
CA LEU A 35 15.28 12.20 0.65
C LEU A 35 14.78 12.67 -0.72
N PRO A 36 15.37 12.19 -1.83
CA PRO A 36 14.77 12.35 -3.16
C PRO A 36 13.36 11.77 -3.18
N PHE A 37 12.50 12.31 -4.04
CA PHE A 37 11.08 11.93 -4.09
C PHE A 37 10.87 10.41 -4.25
N LEU A 38 11.68 9.76 -5.09
CA LEU A 38 11.66 8.30 -5.27
C LEU A 38 11.94 7.53 -3.96
N ALA A 39 12.94 7.97 -3.18
CA ALA A 39 13.31 7.31 -1.93
C ALA A 39 12.21 7.48 -0.87
N PHE A 40 11.63 8.68 -0.77
CA PHE A 40 10.48 8.94 0.09
C PHE A 40 9.27 8.06 -0.31
N TRP A 41 9.02 7.93 -1.60
CA TRP A 41 7.95 7.08 -2.13
C TRP A 41 8.13 5.59 -1.76
N LEU A 42 9.34 5.06 -1.96
CA LEU A 42 9.67 3.67 -1.60
C LEU A 42 9.54 3.42 -0.10
N PHE A 43 9.99 4.37 0.73
CA PHE A 43 9.81 4.32 2.17
C PHE A 43 8.33 4.26 2.56
N PHE A 44 7.50 5.09 1.94
CA PHE A 44 6.05 5.06 2.17
C PHE A 44 5.44 3.72 1.72
N GLY A 45 5.92 3.14 0.61
CA GLY A 45 5.53 1.82 0.14
C GLY A 45 5.87 0.69 1.13
N MET A 46 7.01 0.79 1.83
CA MET A 46 7.36 -0.13 2.92
C MET A 46 6.38 -0.06 4.09
N LEU A 47 5.75 1.10 4.33
CA LEU A 47 4.74 1.25 5.38
C LEU A 47 3.35 0.80 4.90
N ILE A 48 2.94 1.18 3.68
CA ILE A 48 1.63 0.83 3.11
C ILE A 48 1.47 -0.69 3.00
N THR A 49 2.48 -1.42 2.54
CA THR A 49 2.39 -2.86 2.28
C THR A 49 2.00 -3.68 3.53
N PRO A 50 2.69 -3.56 4.68
CA PRO A 50 2.28 -4.24 5.91
C PRO A 50 0.97 -3.69 6.45
N LEU A 51 0.64 -2.39 6.28
CA LEU A 51 -0.66 -1.83 6.67
C LEU A 51 -1.83 -2.48 5.90
N CYS A 52 -1.70 -2.64 4.59
CA CYS A 52 -2.67 -3.32 3.75
C CYS A 52 -2.81 -4.79 4.17
N THR A 53 -1.69 -5.49 4.32
CA THR A 53 -1.68 -6.92 4.72
C THR A 53 -2.26 -7.12 6.11
N PHE A 54 -1.95 -6.25 7.06
CA PHE A 54 -2.47 -6.29 8.42
C PHE A 54 -3.97 -6.06 8.45
N THR A 55 -4.46 -5.10 7.66
CA THR A 55 -5.90 -4.84 7.54
C THR A 55 -6.63 -6.04 6.93
N ILE A 56 -6.07 -6.66 5.89
CA ILE A 56 -6.60 -7.90 5.30
C ILE A 56 -6.65 -9.01 6.35
N TYR A 57 -5.57 -9.21 7.12
CA TYR A 57 -5.52 -10.21 8.17
C TYR A 57 -6.60 -9.97 9.24
N LYS A 58 -6.82 -8.73 9.66
CA LYS A 58 -7.86 -8.37 10.63
C LYS A 58 -9.26 -8.62 10.09
N LEU A 59 -9.52 -8.27 8.83
CA LEU A 59 -10.78 -8.54 8.14
C LEU A 59 -11.05 -10.04 8.05
N GLN A 60 -10.07 -10.84 7.62
CA GLN A 60 -10.21 -12.30 7.51
C GLN A 60 -10.38 -12.97 8.88
N LYS A 61 -9.67 -12.51 9.92
CA LYS A 61 -9.83 -13.01 11.28
C LYS A 61 -11.25 -12.76 11.83
N SER A 62 -11.84 -11.61 11.50
CA SER A 62 -13.22 -11.30 11.89
C SER A 62 -14.25 -12.21 11.21
N GLU A 63 -14.01 -12.62 9.96
CA GLU A 63 -14.88 -13.57 9.26
C GLU A 63 -14.81 -14.95 9.90
N ARG A 64 -13.59 -15.44 10.19
CA ARG A 64 -13.37 -16.77 10.79
C ARG A 64 -13.94 -16.91 12.21
N SER A 65 -14.11 -15.81 12.93
CA SER A 65 -14.67 -15.82 14.29
C SER A 65 -16.20 -15.78 14.32
N ALA A 66 -16.85 -15.52 13.19
CA ALA A 66 -18.30 -15.47 13.06
C ALA A 66 -18.89 -16.78 12.48
N GLU A 67 -18.02 -17.73 12.12
CA GLU A 67 -18.32 -19.10 11.69
C GLU A 67 -18.01 -20.06 12.85
#